data_AF-A0A938B8F1-F1
#
_entry.id   AF-A0A938B8F1-F1
#
_cell.length_a   1.000
_cell.length_b   1.000
_cell.length_c   1.000
_cell.angle_alpha   90.00
_cell.angle_beta   90.00
_cell.angle_gamma   90.00
#
_symmetry.space_group_name_H-M   'P 1'
#
loop_
_entity.id
_entity.type
_entity.pdbx_description
1 polymer ?
#
loop_
_entity_poly.entity_id
_entity_poly.type
_entity_poly.pdbx_seq_one_letter_code
_entity_poly.pdbx_strand_id
1 'polypeptide(L)' 'MTNLNTTIAQLDTAWKTLRQRWETTKAVWNDPVRWDFEKEYWTPLEGQVLSTQREMERLAQVIAQARRNVL' A
#
# COMPACT_ATOMS: atom_id res chain seq x y z
N MET A 1 -16.44 8.14 12.97
CA MET A 1 -16.38 7.95 11.50
C MET A 1 -14.91 7.91 11.11
N THR A 2 -14.43 6.77 10.64
CA THR A 2 -13.03 6.65 10.20
C THR A 2 -12.84 7.56 8.99
N ASN A 3 -11.95 8.56 9.11
CA ASN A 3 -11.65 9.47 8.01
C ASN A 3 -10.87 8.67 6.95
N LEU A 4 -11.30 8.75 5.68
CA LEU A 4 -10.65 8.04 4.57
C LEU A 4 -9.16 8.39 4.48
N ASN A 5 -8.80 9.64 4.77
CA ASN A 5 -7.40 10.08 4.83
C ASN A 5 -6.60 9.37 5.92
N THR A 6 -7.22 9.09 7.07
CA THR A 6 -6.58 8.30 8.14
C THR A 6 -6.35 6.86 7.71
N THR A 7 -7.30 6.28 6.97
CA THR A 7 -7.17 4.90 6.46
C THR A 7 -6.07 4.79 5.41
N ILE A 8 -5.95 5.79 4.52
CA ILE A 8 -4.85 5.88 3.54
C ILE A 8 -3.50 5.95 4.24
N ALA A 9 -3.36 6.81 5.26
CA ALA A 9 -2.12 6.94 6.02
C ALA A 9 -1.74 5.66 6.78
N GLN A 10 -2.74 4.94 7.32
CA GLN A 10 -2.53 3.65 7.97
C GLN A 10 -2.05 2.59 6.97
N LEU A 11 -2.63 2.53 5.77
CA LEU A 11 -2.17 1.61 4.73
C LEU A 11 -0.72 1.90 4.32
N ASP A 12 -0.37 3.17 4.08
CA ASP A 12 1.00 3.57 3.73
C ASP A 12 2.00 3.18 4.83
N THR A 13 1.65 3.41 6.10
CA THR A 13 2.48 3.04 7.24
C THR A 13 2.67 1.52 7.35
N ALA A 14 1.59 0.75 7.18
CA ALA A 14 1.63 -0.70 7.20
C ALA A 14 2.47 -1.25 6.03
N TRP A 15 2.32 -0.68 4.83
CA TRP A 15 3.09 -1.07 3.66
C TRP A 15 4.59 -0.78 3.82
N LYS A 16 4.96 0.40 4.30
CA LYS A 16 6.36 0.75 4.61
C LYS A 16 6.98 -0.21 5.62
N THR A 17 6.24 -0.54 6.68
CA THR A 17 6.68 -1.50 7.70
C THR A 17 6.91 -2.88 7.09
N LEU A 18 5.99 -3.35 6.25
CA LEU A 18 6.10 -4.65 5.58
C LEU A 18 7.30 -4.68 4.62
N ARG A 19 7.52 -3.62 3.85
CA ARG A 19 8.67 -3.48 2.95
C ARG A 19 10.00 -3.52 3.71
N GLN A 20 10.10 -2.79 4.82
CA GLN A 20 11.31 -2.81 5.66
C GLN A 20 11.60 -4.21 6.22
N ARG A 21 10.56 -4.93 6.64
CA ARG A 21 10.69 -6.33 7.08
C ARG A 21 11.15 -7.22 5.94
N TRP A 22 10.58 -7.07 4.74
CA TRP A 22 10.99 -7.82 3.56
C TRP A 22 12.47 -7.60 3.21
N GLU A 23 12.96 -6.36 3.22
CA GLU A 23 14.38 -6.07 2.99
C GLU A 23 15.29 -6.72 4.03
N THR A 24 14.86 -6.72 5.30
CA THR A 24 15.60 -7.39 6.38
C THR A 24 15.60 -8.92 6.19
N THR A 25 14.48 -9.50 5.77
CA THR A 25 14.37 -10.92 5.46
C THR A 25 15.28 -11.30 4.29
N LYS A 26 15.31 -10.51 3.21
CA LYS A 26 16.19 -10.74 2.06
C LYS A 26 17.69 -10.67 2.39
N ALA A 27 18.07 -10.01 3.47
CA ALA A 27 19.46 -9.95 3.92
C ALA A 27 19.96 -11.31 4.47
N VAL A 28 19.06 -12.12 5.02
CA VAL A 28 19.39 -13.45 5.58
C VAL A 28 18.90 -14.61 4.72
N TRP A 29 17.83 -14.38 3.95
CA TRP A 29 17.27 -15.33 3.01
C TRP A 29 17.81 -15.01 1.62
N ASN A 30 18.72 -15.80 1.09
CA ASN A 30 19.38 -15.57 -0.21
C ASN A 30 19.50 -16.85 -1.04
N ASP A 31 18.40 -17.59 -1.14
CA ASP A 31 18.29 -18.78 -1.99
C ASP A 31 17.38 -18.50 -3.21
N PRO A 32 17.29 -19.44 -4.17
CA PRO A 32 16.38 -19.28 -5.31
C PRO A 32 14.90 -19.18 -4.93
N VAL A 33 14.48 -19.79 -3.82
CA VAL A 33 13.08 -19.74 -3.34
C VAL A 33 12.69 -18.32 -2.97
N ARG A 34 13.62 -17.53 -2.42
CA ARG A 34 13.42 -16.09 -2.20
C ARG A 34 13.11 -15.35 -3.50
N TRP A 35 13.83 -15.65 -4.59
CA TRP A 35 13.61 -14.98 -5.88
C TRP A 35 12.25 -15.32 -6.47
N ASP A 36 11.87 -16.59 -6.38
CA ASP A 36 10.55 -17.04 -6.83
C ASP A 36 9.45 -16.40 -5.97
N PHE A 37 9.63 -16.33 -4.64
CA PHE A 37 8.69 -15.66 -3.76
C PHE A 37 8.56 -14.16 -4.08
N GLU A 38 9.68 -13.48 -4.33
CA GLU A 38 9.68 -12.05 -4.67
C GLU A 38 8.89 -11.81 -5.96
N LYS A 39 9.13 -12.65 -6.98
CA LYS A 39 8.49 -12.53 -8.28
C LYS A 39 7.00 -12.90 -8.25
N GLU A 40 6.64 -13.99 -7.56
CA GLU A 40 5.29 -14.54 -7.58
C GLU A 40 4.33 -13.82 -6.62
N TYR A 41 4.83 -13.35 -5.48
CA TYR A 41 3.97 -12.79 -4.42
C TYR A 41 4.31 -11.34 -4.11
N TRP A 42 5.59 -11.00 -3.91
CA TRP A 42 5.97 -9.66 -3.46
C TRP A 42 5.72 -8.59 -4.54
N THR A 43 6.20 -8.80 -5.76
CA THR A 43 6.04 -7.85 -6.87
C THR A 43 4.57 -7.61 -7.22
N PRO A 44 3.70 -8.64 -7.35
CA PRO A 44 2.28 -8.42 -7.57
C PRO A 44 1.60 -7.69 -6.41
N LEU A 45 1.95 -8.02 -5.17
CA LEU A 45 1.40 -7.36 -3.97
C LEU A 45 1.77 -5.87 -3.94
N GLU A 46 3.03 -5.53 -4.23
CA GLU A 46 3.47 -4.13 -4.31
C GLU A 46 2.65 -3.34 -5.34
N GLY A 47 2.43 -3.92 -6.53
CA GLY A 47 1.59 -3.31 -7.56
C GLY A 47 0.16 -3.08 -7.08
N GLN A 48 -0.45 -4.07 -6.42
CA GLN A 48 -1.80 -3.98 -5.89
C GLN A 48 -1.94 -2.92 -4.79
N VAL A 49 -0.99 -2.84 -3.86
CA VAL A 49 -1.01 -1.85 -2.77
C VAL A 49 -0.89 -0.44 -3.33
N LEU A 50 0.04 -0.20 -4.25
CA LEU A 50 0.22 1.10 -4.89
C LEU A 50 -1.02 1.52 -5.70
N SER A 51 -1.62 0.57 -6.42
CA SER A 51 -2.87 0.82 -7.15
C SER A 51 -4.01 1.18 -6.19
N THR A 52 -4.16 0.41 -5.11
CA THR A 52 -5.22 0.63 -4.11
C THR A 52 -5.06 1.99 -3.43
N GLN A 53 -3.84 2.36 -3.07
CA GLN A 53 -3.55 3.67 -2.46
C GLN A 53 -3.97 4.82 -3.38
N ARG A 54 -3.62 4.76 -4.67
CA ARG A 54 -4.02 5.76 -5.66
C ARG A 54 -5.53 5.89 -5.80
N GLU A 55 -6.23 4.76 -5.87
CA GLU A 55 -7.70 4.78 -5.97
C GLU A 55 -8.36 5.33 -4.71
N MET A 56 -7.83 5.03 -3.52
CA MET A 56 -8.31 5.61 -2.27
C MET A 56 -8.06 7.12 -2.22
N GLU A 57 -6.89 7.60 -2.66
CA GLU A 57 -6.60 9.03 -2.76
C GLU A 57 -7.57 9.74 -3.72
N ARG A 58 -7.86 9.14 -4.87
CA ARG A 58 -8.87 9.63 -5.82
C ARG A 58 -10.26 9.68 -5.19
N LEU A 59 -10.67 8.64 -4.45
CA LEU A 59 -11.94 8.63 -3.71
C LEU A 59 -12.00 9.75 -2.67
N ALA A 60 -10.91 9.99 -1.94
CA ALA A 60 -10.83 11.07 -0.96
C ALA A 60 -11.00 12.45 -1.60
N GLN A 61 -10.40 12.66 -2.79
CA GLN A 61 -10.58 13.90 -3.55
C GLN A 61 -12.03 14.09 -3.99
N VAL A 62 -12.68 13.05 -4.53
CA VAL A 62 -14.08 13.11 -4.96
C VAL A 62 -15.01 13.41 -3.79
N ILE A 63 -14.81 12.76 -2.64
CA ILE A 63 -15.60 13.02 -1.43
C ILE A 63 -15.39 14.46 -0.94
N ALA A 64 -14.14 14.94 -0.95
CA ALA A 64 -13.83 16.32 -0.57
C ALA A 64 -14.44 17.37 -1.52
N GLN A 65 -14.55 17.06 -2.82
CA GLN A 65 -15.23 17.91 -3.79
C GLN A 65 -16.74 17.90 -3.59
N ALA A 66 -17.35 16.72 -3.41
CA ALA A 66 -18.78 16.60 -3.16
C ALA A 66 -19.21 17.37 -1.91
N ARG A 67 -18.43 17.28 -0.82
CA ARG A 67 -18.66 18.08 0.40
C ARG A 67 -18.59 19.58 0.17
N ARG A 68 -17.74 20.05 -0.74
CA ARG A 68 -17.60 21.47 -1.10
C ARG A 68 -18.74 21.99 -1.97
N ASN A 69 -19.37 21.12 -2.77
CA ASN A 69 -20.47 21.50 -3.66
C ASN A 69 -21.85 21.46 -2.97
N VAL A 70 -21.96 20.81 -1.81
CA VAL A 70 -23.21 20.68 -1.03
C VAL A 70 -23.30 21.74 0.09
N LEU A 71 -22.23 22.48 0.34
CA LEU A 71 -22.20 23.68 1.19
C LEU A 71 -22.33 24.94 0.31
#